data_AF-A0A2P5P5L7-F1
#
_entry.id   AF-A0A2P5P5L7-F1
#
_cell.length_a   1.000
_cell.length_b   1.000
_cell.length_c   1.000
_cell.angle_alpha   90.00
_cell.angle_beta   90.00
_cell.angle_gamma   90.00
#
_symmetry.space_group_name_H-M   'P 1'
#
loop_
_entity.id
_entity.type
_entity.pdbx_description
1 polymer ?
#
loop_
_entity_poly.entity_id
_entity_poly.type
_entity_poly.pdbx_seq_one_letter_code
_entity_poly.pdbx_strand_id
1 'polypeptide(L)'
;MKYFASGKQTVYPEDYKTKVEFLRKSQEWLKRKEAEGIVESAYSFTAGGGFIVFDVSSHNELVENLIDFPMYCLCEFTVQPLVTFHDNADFIINEFRKCGAYREENPDEYLSHCVYA
;
A
#
# COMPACT_ATOMS: atom_id res chain seq x y z
N MET A 1 -6.18 -7.59 2.79
CA MET A 1 -5.63 -7.43 1.43
C MET A 1 -5.13 -6.01 1.33
N LYS A 2 -3.87 -5.82 0.91
CA LYS A 2 -3.28 -4.48 0.92
C LYS A 2 -3.46 -3.77 -0.42
N TYR A 3 -3.74 -2.47 -0.37
CA TYR A 3 -3.81 -1.62 -1.55
C TYR A 3 -3.05 -0.31 -1.34
N PHE A 4 -2.29 0.08 -2.35
CA PHE A 4 -1.74 1.42 -2.47
C PHE A 4 -2.72 2.28 -3.27
N ALA A 5 -3.26 3.33 -2.65
CA ALA A 5 -4.10 4.32 -3.32
C ALA A 5 -3.40 5.68 -3.29
N SER A 6 -2.94 6.17 -4.44
CA SER A 6 -2.43 7.54 -4.56
C SER A 6 -3.51 8.46 -5.09
N GLY A 7 -3.69 9.60 -4.42
CA GLY A 7 -4.64 10.64 -4.81
C GLY A 7 -3.91 11.90 -5.26
N LYS A 8 -4.22 12.35 -6.48
CA LYS A 8 -3.82 13.67 -6.97
C LYS A 8 -5.01 14.61 -6.88
N GLN A 9 -4.88 15.70 -6.13
CA GLN A 9 -5.94 16.71 -6.09
C GLN A 9 -6.02 17.42 -7.45
N THR A 10 -7.20 17.39 -8.06
CA THR A 10 -7.47 18.02 -9.37
C THR A 10 -8.52 19.12 -9.25
N VAL A 11 -9.36 19.06 -8.22
CA VAL A 11 -10.34 20.11 -7.91
C VAL A 11 -9.90 20.84 -6.65
N TYR A 12 -9.83 22.17 -6.76
CA TYR A 12 -9.49 23.06 -5.67
C TYR A 12 -10.68 23.98 -5.40
N PRO A 13 -11.32 23.88 -4.22
CA PRO A 13 -12.31 24.87 -3.81
C PRO A 13 -11.74 26.30 -3.93
N GLU A 14 -12.55 27.29 -4.25
CA GLU A 14 -12.05 28.65 -4.43
C GLU A 14 -11.66 29.30 -3.10
N ASP A 15 -12.45 29.06 -2.05
CA ASP A 15 -12.26 29.66 -0.74
C ASP A 15 -11.40 28.80 0.20
N TYR A 16 -10.68 29.47 1.10
CA TYR A 16 -9.81 28.79 2.07
C TYR A 16 -10.59 28.07 3.17
N LYS A 17 -11.81 28.50 3.50
CA LYS A 17 -12.59 27.89 4.57
C LYS A 17 -12.98 26.46 4.20
N THR A 18 -13.52 26.25 2.99
CA THR A 18 -13.88 24.94 2.48
C THR A 18 -12.66 24.04 2.32
N LYS A 19 -11.50 24.56 1.88
CA LYS A 19 -10.23 23.79 1.87
C LYS A 19 -9.88 23.25 3.26
N VAL A 20 -9.94 24.11 4.28
CA VAL A 20 -9.66 23.72 5.67
C VAL A 20 -10.67 22.68 6.16
N GLU A 21 -11.96 22.82 5.84
CA GLU A 21 -13.00 21.86 6.23
C GLU A 21 -12.75 20.46 5.65
N PHE A 22 -12.39 20.35 4.37
CA PHE A 22 -12.04 19.06 3.75
C PHE A 22 -10.81 18.43 4.41
N LEU A 23 -9.78 19.22 4.71
CA LEU A 23 -8.57 18.72 5.37
C LEU A 23 -8.86 18.24 6.79
N ARG A 24 -9.69 18.96 7.57
CA ARG A 24 -10.08 18.54 8.93
C ARG A 24 -10.90 17.26 8.93
N LYS A 25 -11.90 17.17 8.06
CA LYS A 25 -12.68 15.94 7.88
C LYS A 25 -11.80 14.77 7.48
N SER A 26 -10.86 14.97 6.56
CA SER A 26 -9.93 13.92 6.13
C SER A 26 -9.00 13.48 7.26
N GLN A 27 -8.51 14.42 8.08
CA GLN A 27 -7.68 14.11 9.24
C GLN A 27 -8.43 13.27 10.29
N GLU A 28 -9.69 13.61 10.57
CA GLU A 28 -10.54 12.84 11.49
C GLU A 28 -10.89 11.47 10.93
N TRP A 29 -11.21 11.41 9.65
CA TRP A 29 -11.49 10.16 8.93
C TRP A 29 -10.29 9.21 8.97
N LEU A 30 -9.09 9.69 8.64
CA LEU A 30 -7.87 8.88 8.64
C LEU A 30 -7.58 8.31 10.02
N LYS A 31 -7.63 9.13 11.08
CA LYS A 31 -7.42 8.65 12.46
C LYS A 31 -8.38 7.54 12.85
N ARG A 32 -9.65 7.65 12.45
CA ARG A 32 -10.65 6.63 12.72
C ARG A 32 -10.33 5.35 11.94
N LYS A 33 -10.01 5.44 10.65
CA LYS A 33 -9.68 4.29 9.81
C LYS A 33 -8.38 3.60 10.21
N GLU A 34 -7.40 4.34 10.71
CA GLU A 34 -6.19 3.78 11.33
C GLU A 34 -6.53 2.99 12.59
N ALA A 35 -7.39 3.54 13.47
CA ALA A 35 -7.83 2.84 14.68
C ALA A 35 -8.68 1.60 14.39
N GLU A 36 -9.42 1.59 13.27
CA GLU A 36 -10.19 0.43 12.77
C GLU A 36 -9.29 -0.64 12.11
N GLY A 37 -8.02 -0.33 11.84
CA GLY A 37 -7.11 -1.22 11.11
C GLY A 37 -7.33 -1.26 9.59
N ILE A 38 -8.20 -0.38 9.06
CA ILE A 38 -8.53 -0.29 7.62
C ILE A 38 -7.44 0.48 6.86
N VAL A 39 -6.84 1.49 7.49
CA VAL A 39 -5.72 2.25 6.95
C VAL A 39 -4.47 1.89 7.74
N GLU A 40 -3.47 1.35 7.06
CA GLU A 40 -2.18 1.03 7.65
C GLU A 40 -1.27 2.26 7.74
N SER A 41 -1.32 3.13 6.72
CA SER A 41 -0.61 4.41 6.73
C SER A 41 -1.16 5.37 5.68
N ALA A 42 -0.97 6.67 5.91
CA ALA A 42 -1.30 7.71 4.94
C ALA A 42 -0.29 8.86 5.01
N TYR A 43 0.07 9.40 3.86
CA TYR A 43 1.06 10.47 3.74
C TYR A 43 0.62 11.52 2.73
N SER A 44 0.97 12.77 2.98
CA SER A 44 0.72 13.89 2.08
C SER A 44 1.99 14.27 1.30
N PHE A 45 1.84 14.61 0.03
CA PHE A 45 2.89 15.25 -0.74
C PHE A 45 2.85 16.76 -0.51
N THR A 46 4.01 17.41 -0.38
CA THR A 46 4.10 18.85 -0.11
C THR A 46 3.53 19.72 -1.24
N ALA A 47 3.53 19.20 -2.48
CA ALA A 47 2.93 19.86 -3.64
C ALA A 47 1.41 19.63 -3.78
N GLY A 48 0.79 18.90 -2.85
CA GLY A 48 -0.62 18.52 -2.89
C GLY A 48 -0.84 17.06 -3.30
N GLY A 49 -1.93 16.47 -2.82
CA GLY A 49 -2.20 15.04 -2.93
C GLY A 49 -1.44 14.20 -1.90
N GLY A 50 -1.36 12.90 -2.15
CA GLY A 50 -0.74 11.95 -1.23
C GLY A 50 -1.02 10.51 -1.59
N PHE A 51 -0.85 9.63 -0.62
CA PHE A 51 -1.25 8.23 -0.73
C PHE A 51 -1.75 7.68 0.59
N ILE A 52 -2.56 6.62 0.49
CA ILE A 52 -3.12 5.84 1.59
C ILE A 52 -2.82 4.37 1.28
N VAL A 53 -2.32 3.64 2.28
CA VAL A 53 -2.21 2.18 2.24
C VAL A 53 -3.39 1.61 3.02
N PHE A 54 -4.26 0.91 2.32
CA PHE A 54 -5.41 0.22 2.89
C PHE A 54 -5.07 -1.24 3.21
N ASP A 55 -5.64 -1.77 4.29
CA ASP A 55 -5.76 -3.21 4.54
C ASP A 55 -7.23 -3.57 4.73
N VAL A 56 -7.83 -4.20 3.71
CA VAL A 56 -9.27 -4.50 3.65
C VAL A 56 -9.50 -5.94 3.22
N SER A 57 -10.67 -6.49 3.52
CA SER A 57 -11.02 -7.88 3.22
C SER A 57 -11.40 -8.12 1.75
N SER A 58 -11.78 -7.08 1.00
CA SER A 58 -12.26 -7.22 -0.38
C SER A 58 -12.08 -5.95 -1.23
N HIS A 59 -12.19 -6.11 -2.56
CA HIS A 59 -12.25 -4.97 -3.49
C HIS A 59 -13.45 -4.06 -3.23
N ASN A 60 -14.59 -4.59 -2.82
CA ASN A 60 -15.79 -3.79 -2.55
C ASN A 60 -15.58 -2.90 -1.32
N GLU A 61 -15.00 -3.46 -0.25
CA GLU A 61 -14.68 -2.70 0.96
C GLU A 61 -13.68 -1.58 0.67
N LEU A 62 -12.71 -1.79 -0.23
CA LEU A 62 -11.82 -0.72 -0.69
C LEU A 62 -12.60 0.43 -1.33
N VAL A 63 -13.53 0.11 -2.24
CA VAL A 63 -14.33 1.11 -2.96
C VAL A 63 -15.22 1.89 -2.00
N GLU A 64 -15.84 1.21 -1.03
CA GLU A 64 -16.64 1.84 0.02
C GLU A 64 -15.81 2.86 0.82
N ASN A 65 -14.61 2.47 1.26
CA ASN A 65 -13.72 3.38 2.00
C ASN A 65 -13.18 4.51 1.12
N LEU A 66 -12.91 4.28 -0.16
CA LEU A 66 -12.48 5.34 -1.08
C LEU A 66 -13.59 6.37 -1.30
N ILE A 67 -14.84 5.95 -1.52
CA ILE A 67 -15.97 6.86 -1.70
C ILE A 67 -16.27 7.64 -0.41
N ASP A 68 -16.11 7.02 0.75
CA ASP A 68 -16.31 7.65 2.07
C ASP A 68 -15.17 8.63 2.43
N PHE A 69 -14.03 8.58 1.73
CA PHE A 69 -12.92 9.51 1.98
C PHE A 69 -13.35 10.96 1.66
N PRO A 70 -13.20 11.93 2.59
CA PRO A 70 -13.78 13.26 2.40
C PRO A 70 -13.26 14.04 1.19
N MET A 71 -12.05 13.74 0.70
CA MET A 71 -11.50 14.35 -0.52
C MET A 71 -11.73 13.52 -1.78
N TYR A 72 -12.56 12.47 -1.75
CA TYR A 72 -12.82 11.59 -2.90
C TYR A 72 -13.20 12.37 -4.16
N CYS A 73 -14.15 13.30 -4.05
CA CYS A 73 -14.62 14.11 -5.17
C CYS A 73 -13.64 15.21 -5.62
N LEU A 74 -12.54 15.42 -4.90
CA LEU A 74 -11.54 16.44 -5.21
C LEU A 74 -10.28 15.85 -5.86
N CYS A 75 -10.15 14.53 -5.86
CA CYS A 75 -8.93 13.83 -6.22
C CYS A 75 -9.18 12.79 -7.32
N GLU A 76 -8.22 12.67 -8.23
CA GLU A 76 -8.10 11.50 -9.08
C GLU A 76 -7.26 10.44 -8.34
N PHE A 77 -7.78 9.22 -8.27
CA PHE A 77 -7.11 8.12 -7.58
C PHE A 77 -6.54 7.09 -8.56
N THR A 78 -5.33 6.64 -8.27
CA THR A 78 -4.76 5.41 -8.83
C THR A 78 -4.63 4.37 -7.72
N VAL A 79 -5.09 3.16 -7.99
CA VAL A 79 -5.14 2.07 -7.01
C VAL A 79 -4.35 0.87 -7.53
N GLN A 80 -3.51 0.28 -6.69
CA GLN A 80 -2.72 -0.91 -6.99
C GLN A 80 -2.81 -1.92 -5.83
N PRO A 81 -3.09 -3.21 -6.09
CA PRO A 81 -2.99 -4.24 -5.06
C PRO A 81 -1.52 -4.42 -4.65
N LEU A 82 -1.32 -4.72 -3.38
CA LEU A 82 -0.01 -4.98 -2.81
C LEU A 82 0.04 -6.40 -2.23
N VAL A 83 1.20 -7.01 -2.38
CA VAL A 83 1.62 -8.22 -1.67
C VAL A 83 2.79 -7.85 -0.78
N THR A 84 2.91 -8.46 0.40
CA THR A 84 4.09 -8.20 1.23
C THR A 84 5.34 -8.71 0.53
N PHE A 85 6.48 -8.09 0.79
CA PHE A 85 7.73 -8.54 0.17
C PHE A 85 8.04 -10.00 0.51
N HIS A 86 7.81 -10.42 1.76
CA HIS A 86 8.04 -11.78 2.22
C HIS A 86 7.17 -12.79 1.47
N ASP A 87 5.86 -12.57 1.42
CA ASP A 87 4.93 -13.49 0.73
C ASP A 87 5.27 -13.60 -0.76
N ASN A 88 5.61 -12.47 -1.39
CA ASN A 88 5.95 -12.44 -2.81
C ASN A 88 7.31 -13.11 -3.09
N ALA A 89 8.30 -12.88 -2.22
CA ALA A 89 9.61 -13.50 -2.34
C ALA A 89 9.50 -15.03 -2.20
N ASP A 90 8.80 -15.51 -1.18
CA ASP A 90 8.58 -16.94 -0.96
C ASP A 90 7.86 -17.58 -2.16
N PHE A 91 6.83 -16.90 -2.68
CA PHE A 91 6.13 -17.36 -3.89
C PHE A 91 7.06 -17.47 -5.10
N ILE A 92 7.80 -16.41 -5.42
CA ILE A 92 8.71 -16.36 -6.58
C ILE A 92 9.83 -17.39 -6.46
N ILE A 93 10.46 -17.50 -5.28
CA ILE A 93 11.52 -18.49 -5.03
C ILE A 93 10.97 -19.90 -5.26
N ASN A 94 9.77 -20.20 -4.77
CA ASN A 94 9.15 -21.51 -4.98
C ASN A 94 8.86 -21.78 -6.47
N GLU A 95 8.40 -20.79 -7.23
CA GLU A 95 8.21 -20.95 -8.68
C GLU A 95 9.54 -21.20 -9.41
N PHE A 96 10.61 -20.51 -9.01
CA PHE A 96 11.95 -20.75 -9.56
C PHE A 96 12.51 -22.14 -9.21
N ARG A 97 12.18 -22.68 -8.03
CA ARG A 97 12.51 -24.07 -7.67
C ARG A 97 11.79 -25.05 -8.59
N LYS A 98 10.49 -24.85 -8.84
CA LYS A 98 9.68 -25.73 -9.68
C LYS A 98 10.19 -25.80 -11.12
N CYS A 99 10.65 -24.68 -11.69
CA CYS A 99 11.21 -24.66 -13.04
C CYS A 99 12.72 -24.99 -13.10
N GLY A 100 13.35 -25.26 -11.95
CA GLY A 100 14.77 -25.61 -11.86
C GLY A 100 15.74 -24.44 -12.04
N ALA A 101 15.24 -23.19 -12.09
CA ALA A 101 16.04 -21.97 -12.19
C ALA A 101 16.78 -21.64 -10.89
N TYR A 102 16.30 -22.16 -9.75
CA TYR A 102 16.95 -22.04 -8.45
C TYR A 102 16.95 -23.38 -7.72
N ARG A 103 18.07 -23.71 -7.08
CA ARG A 103 18.21 -24.82 -6.14
C ARG A 103 18.80 -24.25 -4.87
N GLU A 104 18.22 -24.63 -3.72
CA GLU A 104 18.84 -24.33 -2.43
C GLU A 104 20.19 -25.03 -2.37
N GLU A 105 21.26 -24.27 -2.13
CA GLU A 105 22.57 -24.87 -1.92
C GLU A 105 22.51 -25.77 -0.68
N ASN A 106 23.02 -26.99 -0.81
CA ASN A 106 23.13 -27.87 0.32
C ASN A 106 24.20 -27.29 1.27
N PRO A 107 23.89 -27.00 2.55
CA PRO A 107 24.89 -26.44 3.48
C PRO A 107 26.16 -27.30 3.58
N ASP A 108 26.03 -28.61 3.33
CA ASP A 108 27.14 -29.57 3.31
C ASP A 108 28.06 -29.47 2.08
N GLU A 109 27.58 -28.93 0.94
CA GLU A 109 28.44 -28.70 -0.24
C GLU A 109 29.38 -27.51 -0.01
N TYR A 110 28.94 -26.50 0.73
CA TYR A 110 29.73 -25.30 1.05
C TYR A 110 30.94 -25.62 1.94
N LEU A 111 30.79 -26.59 2.85
CA LEU A 111 31.88 -27.04 3.72
C LEU A 111 32.95 -27.87 2.98
N SER A 112 32.62 -28.48 1.83
CA SER A 112 33.62 -29.22 1.03
C SER A 112 34.66 -28.30 0.36
N HIS A 113 34.30 -27.03 0.13
CA HIS A 113 35.18 -26.03 -0.50
C HIS A 113 36.06 -25.26 0.50
N CYS A 114 35.74 -25.30 1.80
CA CYS A 114 36.51 -24.58 2.83
C CYS A 114 37.55 -25.45 3.57
N VAL A 115 37.62 -26.76 3.31
CA VAL A 115 38.54 -27.68 4.00
C VAL A 115 39.82 -27.97 3.20
N TYR A 116 40.00 -27.34 2.03
CA TYR A 116 41.21 -27.46 1.20
C TYR A 116 41.94 -26.13 0.93
N ALA A 117 41.77 -25.12 1.80
CA ALA A 117 42.54 -23.87 1.75
C ALA A 117 43.60 -23.81 2.86
#